data_AF-A0A258DUG5-F1
#
_entry.id   AF-A0A258DUG5-F1
#
_cell.length_a   1.000
_cell.length_b   1.000
_cell.length_c   1.000
_cell.angle_alpha   90.00
_cell.angle_beta   90.00
_cell.angle_gamma   90.00
#
_symmetry.space_group_name_H-M   'P 1'
#
loop_
_entity.id
_entity.type
_entity.pdbx_description
1 polymer ?
#
loop_
_entity_poly.entity_id
_entity_poly.type
_entity_poly.pdbx_seq_one_letter_code
_entity_poly.pdbx_strand_id
1 'polypeptide(L)'
;ALLHPKMGTPVRKVLGKGAALIPSSKRRGGLGAELDIPLGHKDAAYVRSHFDGMQVRIPDAPRANEIVVAVVVTTSGRPLPRIGGLGVADIKGEDGLR
;
A
#
# COMPACT_ATOMS: atom_id res chain seq x y z
N ALA A 1 1.15 -16.72 0.89
CA ALA A 1 0.39 -17.04 -0.33
C ALA A 1 -0.33 -15.82 -0.91
N LEU A 2 -1.12 -15.06 -0.12
CA LEU A 2 -1.99 -14.01 -0.65
C LEU A 2 -1.25 -12.74 -1.12
N LEU A 3 -0.28 -12.24 -0.35
CA LEU A 3 0.59 -11.11 -0.73
C LEU A 3 1.69 -11.59 -1.69
N HIS A 4 1.27 -11.98 -2.89
CA HIS A 4 2.10 -12.52 -3.97
C HIS A 4 1.77 -11.76 -5.27
N PRO A 5 2.68 -11.68 -6.25
CA PRO A 5 2.42 -11.01 -7.53
C PRO A 5 1.12 -11.42 -8.23
N LYS A 6 0.65 -12.67 -8.02
CA LYS A 6 -0.65 -13.14 -8.52
C LYS A 6 -1.85 -12.32 -8.02
N MET A 7 -1.78 -11.73 -6.83
CA MET A 7 -2.78 -10.80 -6.30
C MET A 7 -2.48 -9.35 -6.72
N GLY A 8 -1.20 -8.94 -6.66
CA GLY A 8 -0.81 -7.55 -6.94
C GLY A 8 -0.93 -7.14 -8.42
N THR A 9 -0.67 -8.05 -9.36
CA THR A 9 -0.72 -7.75 -10.80
C THR A 9 -2.11 -7.32 -11.28
N PRO A 10 -3.21 -8.01 -10.92
CA PRO A 10 -4.57 -7.53 -11.20
C PRO A 10 -4.86 -6.12 -10.66
N VAL A 11 -4.45 -5.84 -9.42
CA VAL A 11 -4.63 -4.52 -8.81
C VAL A 11 -3.91 -3.44 -9.61
N ARG A 12 -2.64 -3.66 -9.96
CA ARG A 12 -1.85 -2.72 -10.78
C ARG A 12 -2.46 -2.51 -12.16
N LYS A 13 -3.02 -3.56 -12.77
CA LYS A 13 -3.68 -3.48 -14.08
C LYS A 13 -4.90 -2.56 -14.04
N VAL A 14 -5.71 -2.64 -12.99
CA VAL A 14 -6.90 -1.78 -12.82
C VAL A 14 -6.52 -0.32 -12.59
N LEU A 15 -5.41 -0.06 -11.90
CA LEU A 15 -4.90 1.30 -11.65
C LEU A 15 -4.22 1.95 -12.88
N GLY A 16 -4.15 1.25 -14.02
CA GLY A 16 -3.63 1.74 -15.31
C GLY A 16 -2.11 1.90 -15.38
N LYS A 17 -1.46 2.34 -14.30
CA LYS A 17 -0.01 2.46 -14.16
C LYS A 17 0.36 2.24 -12.71
N GLY A 18 1.52 1.64 -12.45
CA GLY A 18 2.05 1.53 -11.10
C GLY A 18 3.32 0.72 -11.06
N ALA A 19 4.42 1.25 -11.58
CA ALA A 19 5.69 0.54 -11.67
C ALA A 19 6.23 0.06 -10.31
N ALA A 20 5.93 0.79 -9.23
CA ALA A 20 6.40 0.47 -7.89
C ALA A 20 5.79 -0.82 -7.33
N LEU A 21 6.55 -1.46 -6.44
CA LEU A 21 6.06 -2.56 -5.63
C LEU A 21 4.95 -2.05 -4.71
N ILE A 22 3.84 -2.80 -4.61
CA ILE A 22 2.79 -2.51 -3.64
C ILE A 22 3.35 -2.84 -2.24
N PRO A 23 3.51 -1.84 -1.35
CA PRO A 23 3.96 -2.09 0.01
C PRO A 23 2.90 -2.93 0.75
N SER A 24 3.34 -3.81 1.63
CA SER A 24 2.42 -4.68 2.34
C SER A 24 2.94 -5.09 3.71
N SER A 25 2.01 -5.39 4.61
CA SER A 25 2.26 -5.95 5.93
C SER A 25 1.40 -7.20 6.10
N LYS A 26 1.82 -8.10 7.00
CA LYS A 26 1.07 -9.30 7.35
C LYS A 26 1.28 -9.62 8.81
N ARG A 27 0.19 -9.94 9.50
CA ARG A 27 0.18 -10.19 10.94
C ARG A 27 -0.78 -11.35 11.25
N ARG A 28 -0.49 -12.11 12.31
CA ARG A 28 -1.50 -12.95 12.95
C ARG A 28 -2.11 -12.20 14.14
N GLY A 29 -3.43 -12.22 14.22
CA GLY A 29 -4.22 -11.61 15.30
C GLY A 29 -5.55 -12.33 15.43
N GLY A 30 -6.27 -12.06 16.53
CA GLY A 30 -7.65 -12.52 16.73
C GLY A 30 -8.66 -11.44 16.33
N LEU A 31 -9.90 -11.61 16.81
CA LEU A 31 -11.01 -10.69 16.55
C LEU A 31 -10.64 -9.23 16.90
N GLY A 32 -10.92 -8.31 15.98
CA GLY A 32 -10.70 -6.89 16.21
C GLY A 32 -9.23 -6.47 16.21
N ALA A 33 -8.31 -7.38 15.88
CA ALA A 33 -6.89 -7.08 15.78
C ALA A 33 -6.62 -6.02 14.70
N GLU A 34 -5.67 -5.16 15.01
CA GLU A 34 -5.31 -4.03 14.16
C GLU A 34 -4.30 -4.43 13.09
N LEU A 35 -4.53 -3.94 11.86
CA LEU A 35 -3.66 -4.06 10.70
C LEU A 35 -3.26 -2.67 10.20
N ASP A 36 -1.97 -2.36 10.30
CA ASP A 36 -1.38 -1.18 9.66
C ASP A 36 -1.03 -1.50 8.21
N ILE A 37 -1.67 -0.81 7.27
CA ILE A 37 -1.46 -1.01 5.83
C ILE A 37 -0.57 0.11 5.31
N PRO A 38 0.69 -0.16 4.98
CA PRO A 38 1.60 0.85 4.48
C PRO A 38 1.18 1.34 3.09
N LEU A 39 1.38 2.63 2.83
CA LEU A 39 1.10 3.30 1.57
C LEU A 39 2.37 3.87 0.97
N GLY A 40 2.40 3.90 -0.36
CA GLY A 40 3.49 4.45 -1.16
C GLY A 40 2.98 4.87 -2.54
N HIS A 41 3.72 5.73 -3.23
CA HIS A 41 3.33 6.16 -4.56
C HIS A 41 3.37 4.99 -5.55
N LYS A 42 2.28 4.76 -6.26
CA LYS A 42 2.11 3.62 -7.16
C LYS A 42 3.18 3.54 -8.26
N ASP A 43 3.68 4.69 -8.72
CA ASP A 43 4.61 4.74 -9.85
C ASP A 43 6.09 4.74 -9.44
N ALA A 44 6.43 5.15 -8.21
CA ALA A 44 7.83 5.25 -7.76
C ALA A 44 7.95 5.14 -6.24
N ALA A 45 8.72 4.16 -5.76
CA ALA A 45 8.85 3.85 -4.35
C ALA A 45 9.57 4.93 -3.52
N TYR A 46 10.29 5.88 -4.12
CA TYR A 46 11.04 6.90 -3.38
C TYR A 46 10.35 8.27 -3.25
N VAL A 47 9.09 8.37 -3.70
CA VAL A 47 8.29 9.59 -3.57
C VAL A 47 7.87 9.78 -2.11
N ARG A 48 8.72 10.48 -1.37
CA ARG A 48 8.64 10.64 0.10
C ARG A 48 7.39 11.34 0.60
N SER A 49 6.70 12.10 -0.25
CA SER A 49 5.42 12.73 0.08
C SER A 49 4.28 11.71 0.24
N HIS A 50 4.44 10.48 -0.27
CA HIS A 50 3.41 9.44 -0.30
C HIS A 50 3.65 8.27 0.65
N PHE A 51 4.69 8.33 1.47
CA PHE A 51 4.83 7.40 2.59
C PHE A 51 3.77 7.69 3.63
N ASP A 52 2.87 6.74 3.84
CA ASP A 52 1.76 6.87 4.78
C ASP A 52 1.34 5.49 5.29
N GLY A 53 0.34 5.46 6.17
CA GLY A 53 -0.27 4.22 6.63
C GLY A 53 -1.75 4.40 6.92
N MET A 54 -2.54 3.35 6.66
CA MET A 54 -3.93 3.30 7.06
C MET A 54 -4.16 2.12 8.00
N GLN A 55 -4.69 2.42 9.18
CA GLN A 55 -5.12 1.43 10.15
C GLN A 55 -6.48 0.84 9.73
N VAL A 56 -6.59 -0.48 9.74
CA VAL A 56 -7.85 -1.20 9.48
C VAL A 56 -8.09 -2.22 10.59
N ARG A 57 -9.34 -2.30 11.03
CA ARG A 57 -9.82 -3.33 11.97
C ARG A 57 -11.25 -3.74 11.62
N ILE A 58 -11.56 -5.00 11.86
CA ILE A 58 -12.92 -5.54 11.75
C ILE A 58 -13.26 -6.13 13.12
N PRO A 59 -14.23 -5.57 13.88
CA PRO A 59 -14.46 -5.96 15.28
C PRO A 59 -14.64 -7.47 15.51
N ASP A 60 -15.25 -8.18 14.58
CA ASP A 60 -15.59 -9.60 14.67
C ASP A 60 -14.76 -10.51 13.75
N ALA A 61 -13.61 -10.04 13.25
CA ALA A 61 -12.70 -10.81 12.39
C ALA A 61 -11.21 -10.50 12.66
N PRO A 62 -10.27 -11.37 12.23
CA PRO A 62 -10.48 -12.73 11.74
C PRO A 62 -10.82 -13.72 12.86
N ARG A 63 -11.83 -14.59 12.65
CA ARG A 63 -12.02 -15.79 13.48
C ARG A 63 -10.88 -16.78 13.25
N ALA A 64 -10.82 -17.82 14.09
CA ALA A 64 -9.72 -18.79 14.10
C ALA A 64 -9.47 -19.48 12.74
N ASN A 65 -10.49 -19.59 11.89
CA ASN A 65 -10.46 -20.22 10.57
C ASN A 65 -10.60 -19.23 9.40
N GLU A 66 -10.39 -17.93 9.64
CA GLU A 66 -10.57 -16.87 8.65
C GLU A 66 -9.27 -16.10 8.38
N ILE A 67 -9.26 -15.37 7.27
CA ILE A 67 -8.19 -14.42 6.92
C ILE A 67 -8.85 -13.11 6.51
N VAL A 68 -8.44 -12.01 7.13
CA VAL A 68 -8.75 -10.66 6.65
C VAL A 68 -7.71 -10.25 5.64
N VAL A 69 -8.17 -9.83 4.45
CA VAL A 69 -7.35 -9.24 3.39
C VAL A 69 -7.87 -7.85 3.11
N ALA A 70 -6.98 -6.86 3.11
CA ALA A 70 -7.32 -5.48 2.85
C ALA A 70 -6.39 -4.88 1.79
N VAL A 71 -6.94 -4.01 0.96
CA VAL A 71 -6.24 -3.22 -0.05
C VAL A 71 -6.62 -1.77 0.18
N VAL A 72 -5.63 -0.89 0.29
CA VAL A 72 -5.85 0.54 0.51
C VAL A 72 -5.31 1.32 -0.67
N VAL A 73 -6.08 2.31 -1.12
CA VAL A 73 -5.74 3.21 -2.22
C VAL A 73 -6.07 4.63 -1.78
N THR A 74 -5.16 5.57 -2.04
CA THR A 74 -5.37 7.00 -1.83
C THR A 74 -5.26 7.75 -3.15
N THR A 75 -5.90 8.91 -3.24
CA THR A 75 -5.82 9.80 -4.40
C THR A 75 -4.64 10.77 -4.32
N SER A 76 -4.01 10.91 -3.16
CA SER A 76 -2.88 11.82 -2.92
C SER A 76 -1.94 11.30 -1.83
N GLY A 77 -0.79 11.97 -1.70
CA GLY A 77 0.13 11.81 -0.58
C GLY A 77 -0.35 12.54 0.67
N ARG A 78 0.54 12.65 1.65
CA ARG A 78 0.24 13.29 2.94
C ARG A 78 -0.19 14.76 2.73
N PRO A 79 -1.14 15.29 3.55
CA PRO A 79 -1.61 16.67 3.41
C PRO A 79 -0.52 17.75 3.57
N LEU A 80 0.50 17.50 4.40
CA LEU A 80 1.58 18.45 4.70
C LEU A 80 2.97 17.79 4.56
N PRO A 81 3.40 17.43 3.34
CA PRO A 81 4.68 16.78 3.12
C PRO A 81 5.82 17.82 3.22
N ARG A 82 6.80 17.57 4.09
CA ARG A 82 7.83 18.58 4.46
C ARG A 82 9.24 18.02 4.68
N ILE A 83 9.55 16.87 4.08
CA ILE A 83 10.84 16.16 4.29
C ILE A 83 11.69 16.05 3.02
N GLY A 84 11.34 16.81 1.97
CA GLY A 84 11.98 16.76 0.66
C GLY A 84 11.93 15.36 0.02
N GLY A 85 12.90 15.10 -0.86
CA GLY A 85 13.00 13.85 -1.62
C GLY A 85 12.50 13.97 -3.05
N LEU A 86 12.30 12.82 -3.70
CA LEU A 86 11.80 12.75 -5.06
C LEU A 86 10.38 13.32 -5.12
N GLY A 87 10.17 14.33 -5.95
CA GLY A 87 8.85 14.91 -6.20
C GLY A 87 8.04 14.05 -7.16
N VAL A 88 6.71 14.19 -7.12
CA VAL A 88 5.81 13.50 -8.07
C VAL A 88 6.10 13.92 -9.52
N ALA A 89 6.44 15.19 -9.73
CA ALA A 89 6.79 15.73 -11.04
C ALA A 89 8.11 15.16 -11.60
N ASP A 90 8.98 14.63 -10.73
CA ASP A 90 10.30 14.11 -11.11
C ASP A 90 10.28 12.60 -11.38
N ILE A 91 9.08 11.98 -11.37
CA ILE A 91 8.94 10.54 -11.53
C ILE A 91 9.25 10.13 -12.97
N LYS A 92 10.15 9.15 -13.14
CA LYS A 92 10.33 8.47 -14.43
C LYS A 92 9.36 7.30 -14.57
N GLY A 93 9.26 6.48 -13.52
CA GLY A 93 8.33 5.36 -13.41
C GLY A 93 8.70 4.16 -14.27
N GLU A 94 9.99 3.98 -14.56
CA GLU A 94 10.52 2.86 -15.38
C GLU A 94 10.88 1.65 -14.52
N ASP A 95 11.60 1.87 -13.41
CA ASP A 95 12.08 0.84 -12.49
C ASP A 95 11.17 0.65 -11.26
N GLY A 96 10.16 1.51 -11.11
CA GLY A 96 9.28 1.54 -9.95
C GLY A 96 9.91 2.11 -8.68
N LEU A 97 11.12 2.65 -8.76
CA LEU A 97 11.83 3.30 -7.65
C LEU A 97 11.82 4.81 -7.79
N ARG A 98 12.09 5.32 -9.01
CA ARG A 98 12.15 6.75 -9.32
C ARG A 98 11.19 7.16 -10.42
#